data_AF-A0A8B6EXY1-F1
#
_entry.id   AF-A0A8B6EXY1-F1
#
_cell.length_a   1.000
_cell.length_b   1.000
_cell.length_c   1.000
_cell.angle_alpha   90.00
_cell.angle_beta   90.00
_cell.angle_gamma   90.00
#
_symmetry.space_group_name_H-M   'P 1'
#
loop_
_entity.id
_entity.type
_entity.pdbx_description
1 polymer ?
#
loop_
_entity_poly.entity_id
_entity_poly.type
_entity_poly.pdbx_seq_one_letter_code
_entity_poly.pdbx_strand_id
1 'polypeptide(L)'
;MLMNVGPTSYGTIQPIYEERLLQFGKWMKINEEAIYKSKPWTTQQDNATNAWYTMQKTTSGTNVYAILLDWPDKNYLYLNAPVASSSTSITMLGYSGYFSYSKVQPSGINITLPVISFSKIPSTDAWVFKLTDLKI
;
A
#
# COMPACT_ATOMS: atom_id res chain seq x y z
N MET A 1 15.16 5.36 5.17
CA MET A 1 14.82 6.77 5.42
C MET A 1 15.18 7.10 6.86
N LEU A 2 15.76 8.27 7.11
CA LEU A 2 15.98 8.81 8.45
C LEU A 2 15.18 10.11 8.56
N MET A 3 14.27 10.20 9.52
CA MET A 3 13.46 11.41 9.75
C MET A 3 14.14 12.26 10.81
N ASN A 4 14.43 13.51 10.48
CA ASN A 4 15.01 14.46 11.43
C ASN A 4 13.90 15.21 12.18
N VAL A 5 14.09 15.42 13.49
CA VAL A 5 13.17 16.17 14.35
C VAL A 5 14.01 17.09 15.22
N GLY A 6 13.84 18.40 15.02
CA GLY A 6 14.56 19.42 15.78
C GLY A 6 13.83 19.73 17.10
N PRO A 7 14.46 19.50 18.27
CA PRO A 7 13.90 19.97 19.53
C PRO A 7 13.89 21.50 19.58
N THR A 8 13.00 22.05 20.39
CA THR A 8 12.99 23.48 20.73
C THR A 8 14.25 23.85 21.53
N SER A 9 14.50 25.16 21.71
CA SER A 9 15.58 25.64 22.59
C SER A 9 15.48 25.12 24.02
N TYR A 10 14.29 24.70 24.46
CA TYR A 10 14.03 24.11 25.78
C TYR A 10 14.19 22.58 25.81
N GLY A 11 14.63 21.96 24.71
CA GLY A 11 14.85 20.51 24.62
C GLY A 11 13.59 19.67 24.41
N THR A 12 12.43 20.29 24.13
CA THR A 12 11.15 19.59 23.91
C THR A 12 10.84 19.42 22.42
N ILE A 13 10.05 18.41 22.07
CA ILE A 13 9.51 18.26 20.71
C ILE A 13 8.29 19.18 20.60
N GLN A 14 8.18 19.92 19.49
CA GLN A 14 6.99 20.75 19.26
C GLN A 14 5.76 19.86 19.10
N PRO A 15 4.60 20.24 19.66
CA PRO A 15 3.38 19.42 19.61
C PRO A 15 3.01 18.98 18.17
N ILE A 16 3.23 19.84 17.18
CA ILE A 16 2.97 19.50 15.78
C ILE A 16 3.83 18.31 15.30
N TYR A 17 5.09 18.20 15.70
CA TYR A 17 5.93 17.06 15.31
C TYR A 17 5.50 15.79 16.03
N GLU A 18 5.13 15.89 17.30
CA GLU A 18 4.59 14.75 18.06
C GLU A 18 3.33 14.20 17.39
N GLU A 19 2.37 15.05 17.04
CA GLU A 19 1.15 14.64 16.34
C GLU A 19 1.43 13.91 15.02
N ARG A 20 2.35 14.45 14.20
CA ARG A 20 2.73 13.81 12.92
C ARG A 20 3.43 12.48 13.12
N LEU A 21 4.32 12.38 14.10
CA LEU A 21 5.00 11.11 14.43
C LEU A 21 4.02 10.07 14.95
N LEU A 22 3.03 10.47 15.75
CA LEU A 22 1.98 9.58 16.23
C LEU A 22 1.06 9.12 15.09
N GLN A 23 0.68 10.02 14.18
CA GLN A 23 -0.08 9.66 12.97
C GLN A 23 0.69 8.66 12.10
N PHE A 24 1.97 8.96 11.83
CA PHE A 24 2.87 8.07 11.10
C PHE A 24 3.01 6.71 11.79
N GLY A 25 3.18 6.67 13.12
CA GLY A 25 3.29 5.44 13.90
C GLY A 25 2.02 4.58 13.82
N LYS A 26 0.84 5.20 13.86
CA LYS A 26 -0.45 4.50 13.67
C LYS A 26 -0.54 3.87 12.29
N TRP A 27 -0.14 4.61 11.25
CA TRP A 27 -0.11 4.10 9.88
C TRP A 27 0.87 2.94 9.73
N MET A 28 2.08 3.07 10.28
CA MET A 28 3.12 2.04 10.24
C MET A 28 2.67 0.77 10.92
N LYS A 29 1.98 0.83 12.06
CA LYS A 29 1.49 -0.36 12.78
C LYS A 29 0.61 -1.28 11.92
N ILE A 30 -0.07 -0.73 10.92
CA ILE A 30 -0.95 -1.47 10.01
C ILE A 30 -0.18 -1.91 8.75
N ASN A 31 0.67 -1.02 8.22
CA ASN A 31 1.29 -1.17 6.90
C ASN A 31 2.77 -1.59 6.95
N GLU A 32 3.30 -1.89 8.13
CA GLU A 32 4.71 -2.21 8.37
C GLU A 32 5.24 -3.36 7.50
N GLU A 33 4.40 -4.35 7.18
CA GLU A 33 4.77 -5.50 6.34
C GLU A 33 5.24 -5.06 4.94
N ALA A 34 4.70 -3.96 4.41
CA ALA A 34 5.06 -3.44 3.10
C ALA A 34 6.34 -2.59 3.11
N ILE A 35 6.80 -2.16 4.29
CA ILE A 35 7.94 -1.24 4.45
C ILE A 35 9.17 -1.95 5.05
N TYR A 36 9.00 -2.64 6.18
CA TYR A 36 10.10 -3.31 6.85
C TYR A 36 10.43 -4.63 6.18
N LYS A 37 11.72 -4.88 5.94
CA LYS A 37 12.25 -6.09 5.29
C LYS A 37 11.68 -6.32 3.88
N SER A 38 10.98 -5.35 3.31
CA SER A 38 10.61 -5.36 1.89
C SER A 38 11.79 -4.87 1.04
N LYS A 39 11.72 -5.14 -0.25
CA LYS A 39 12.68 -4.70 -1.26
C LYS A 39 11.93 -3.95 -2.36
N PRO A 40 12.57 -3.05 -3.10
CA PRO A 40 11.97 -2.47 -4.29
C PRO A 40 11.52 -3.58 -5.25
N TRP A 41 10.31 -3.42 -5.80
CA TRP A 41 9.85 -4.32 -6.87
C TRP A 41 10.45 -3.90 -8.22
N THR A 42 10.27 -4.73 -9.26
CA THR A 42 10.88 -4.51 -10.58
C THR A 42 10.48 -3.17 -11.19
N THR A 43 9.22 -2.78 -10.98
CA THR A 43 8.68 -1.47 -11.31
C THR A 43 8.40 -0.75 -9.99
N GLN A 44 9.02 0.40 -9.73
CA GLN A 44 8.90 1.10 -8.44
C GLN A 44 7.64 1.95 -8.32
N GLN A 45 7.17 2.53 -9.43
CA GLN A 45 5.98 3.37 -9.46
C GLN A 45 5.11 2.95 -10.64
N ASP A 46 3.79 2.95 -10.45
CA ASP A 46 2.86 2.74 -11.55
C ASP A 46 2.78 3.99 -12.44
N ASN A 47 2.76 3.81 -13.75
CA ASN A 47 2.64 4.93 -14.69
C ASN A 47 1.22 5.48 -14.77
N ALA A 48 0.20 4.69 -14.38
CA ALA A 48 -1.19 5.07 -14.52
C ALA A 48 -1.81 5.66 -13.25
N THR A 49 -1.24 5.35 -12.08
CA THR A 49 -1.72 5.81 -10.77
C THR A 49 -0.56 6.23 -9.88
N ASN A 50 -0.83 7.07 -8.88
CA ASN A 50 0.16 7.46 -7.88
C ASN A 50 0.37 6.34 -6.84
N ALA A 51 0.78 5.17 -7.35
CA ALA A 51 1.02 3.95 -6.58
C ALA A 51 2.50 3.57 -6.62
N TRP A 52 3.04 3.23 -5.46
CA TRP A 52 4.43 2.80 -5.28
C TRP A 52 4.49 1.33 -4.92
N TYR A 53 5.48 0.61 -5.42
CA TYR A 53 5.59 -0.81 -5.21
C TYR A 53 6.78 -1.23 -4.37
N THR A 54 6.51 -2.14 -3.44
CA THR A 54 7.53 -2.93 -2.75
C THR A 54 7.21 -4.42 -2.90
N MET A 55 8.19 -5.28 -2.64
CA MET A 55 7.99 -6.71 -2.63
C MET A 55 8.66 -7.36 -1.42
N GLN A 56 8.10 -8.48 -0.99
CA GLN A 56 8.71 -9.33 0.03
C GLN A 56 8.66 -10.78 -0.43
N LYS A 57 9.81 -11.44 -0.41
CA LYS A 57 9.89 -12.88 -0.65
C LYS A 57 9.52 -13.60 0.65
N THR A 58 8.55 -14.49 0.56
CA THR A 58 8.10 -15.36 1.64
C THR A 58 8.36 -16.82 1.27
N THR A 59 8.19 -17.74 2.21
CA THR A 59 8.27 -19.18 1.94
C THR A 59 7.21 -19.65 0.95
N SER A 60 6.07 -18.96 0.89
CA SER A 60 4.93 -19.33 0.04
C SER A 60 4.92 -18.65 -1.33
N GLY A 61 5.87 -17.73 -1.59
CA GLY A 61 5.93 -16.98 -2.85
C GLY A 61 6.40 -15.54 -2.67
N THR A 62 6.07 -14.69 -3.64
CA THR A 62 6.40 -13.27 -3.58
C THR A 62 5.14 -12.45 -3.34
N ASN A 63 5.13 -11.68 -2.26
CA ASN A 63 4.11 -10.67 -2.00
C ASN A 63 4.56 -9.37 -2.65
N VAL A 64 3.69 -8.75 -3.44
CA VAL A 64 3.89 -7.41 -3.99
C VAL A 64 2.91 -6.48 -3.31
N TYR A 65 3.38 -5.34 -2.82
CA TYR A 65 2.58 -4.34 -2.14
C TYR A 65 2.46 -3.11 -3.03
N ALA A 66 1.24 -2.67 -3.31
CA ALA A 66 0.94 -1.43 -3.99
C ALA A 66 0.50 -0.39 -2.94
N ILE A 67 1.31 0.63 -2.73
CA ILE A 67 1.10 1.71 -1.77
C ILE A 67 0.51 2.89 -2.53
N LEU A 68 -0.77 3.17 -2.29
CA LEU A 68 -1.48 4.28 -2.88
C LEU A 68 -1.41 5.48 -1.95
N LEU A 69 -0.99 6.61 -2.51
CA LEU A 69 -0.99 7.90 -1.81
C LEU A 69 -2.33 8.64 -1.97
N ASP A 70 -3.07 8.32 -3.03
CA ASP A 70 -4.38 8.88 -3.32
C ASP A 70 -5.39 7.75 -3.50
N TRP A 71 -6.53 7.84 -2.82
CA TRP A 71 -7.63 6.90 -3.07
C TRP A 71 -8.28 7.25 -4.41
N PRO A 72 -8.54 6.28 -5.30
CA PRO A 72 -9.14 6.58 -6.59
C PRO A 72 -10.58 7.08 -6.45
N ASP A 73 -10.93 8.11 -7.21
CA ASP A 73 -12.31 8.65 -7.28
C ASP A 73 -13.30 7.67 -7.89
N LYS A 74 -12.80 6.69 -8.65
CA LYS A 74 -13.60 5.67 -9.32
C LYS A 74 -13.71 4.43 -8.44
N ASN A 75 -14.75 3.63 -8.65
CA ASN A 75 -14.94 2.34 -7.98
C ASN A 75 -13.97 1.24 -8.45
N TYR A 76 -12.87 1.64 -9.09
CA TYR A 76 -11.84 0.73 -9.55
C TYR A 76 -10.46 1.38 -9.46
N LEU A 77 -9.47 0.55 -9.19
CA LEU A 77 -8.05 0.88 -9.16
C LEU A 77 -7.36 0.17 -10.32
N TYR A 78 -6.83 0.94 -11.25
CA TYR A 78 -6.05 0.41 -12.36
C TYR A 78 -4.55 0.44 -12.04
N LEU A 79 -3.92 -0.73 -12.08
CA LEU A 79 -2.48 -0.91 -11.92
C LEU A 79 -1.92 -1.45 -13.22
N ASN A 80 -1.02 -0.72 -13.88
CA ASN A 80 -0.48 -1.09 -15.19
C ASN A 80 0.64 -2.15 -15.09
N ALA A 81 1.44 -2.10 -14.03
CA ALA A 81 2.62 -2.95 -13.89
C ALA A 81 2.34 -4.43 -13.53
N PRO A 82 1.46 -4.78 -12.57
CA PRO A 82 1.26 -6.16 -12.17
C PRO A 82 0.49 -6.98 -13.21
N VAL A 83 0.88 -8.24 -13.35
CA VAL A 83 0.21 -9.21 -14.24
C VAL A 83 -0.37 -10.33 -13.38
N ALA A 84 -1.69 -10.46 -13.34
CA ALA A 84 -2.36 -11.47 -12.53
C ALA A 84 -2.26 -12.88 -13.15
N SER A 85 -1.97 -13.87 -12.31
CA SER A 85 -2.11 -15.30 -12.60
C SER A 85 -3.55 -15.77 -12.34
N SER A 86 -3.84 -17.06 -12.49
CA SER A 86 -5.16 -17.62 -12.13
C SER A 86 -5.38 -17.75 -10.61
N SER A 87 -4.31 -17.76 -9.83
CA SER A 87 -4.34 -17.88 -8.37
C SER A 87 -4.12 -16.55 -7.65
N THR A 88 -3.94 -15.45 -8.39
CA THR A 88 -3.69 -14.13 -7.77
C THR A 88 -4.82 -13.75 -6.83
N SER A 89 -4.45 -13.37 -5.61
CA SER A 89 -5.35 -12.84 -4.59
C SER A 89 -4.92 -11.44 -4.19
N ILE A 90 -5.91 -10.56 -4.01
CA ILE A 90 -5.72 -9.14 -3.72
C ILE A 90 -6.46 -8.82 -2.41
N THR A 91 -5.71 -8.27 -1.46
CA THR A 91 -6.19 -7.85 -0.14
C THR A 91 -5.66 -6.44 0.16
N MET A 92 -6.16 -5.80 1.21
CA MET A 92 -5.63 -4.52 1.69
C MET A 92 -5.18 -4.68 3.13
N LEU A 93 -4.00 -4.18 3.48
CA LEU A 93 -3.49 -4.28 4.85
C LEU A 93 -4.42 -3.55 5.83
N GLY A 94 -4.76 -4.23 6.94
CA GLY A 94 -5.72 -3.74 7.93
C GLY A 94 -7.20 -3.92 7.55
N TYR A 95 -7.51 -4.46 6.36
CA TYR A 95 -8.87 -4.77 5.93
C TYR A 95 -9.05 -6.28 5.73
N SER A 96 -10.10 -6.86 6.31
CA SER A 96 -10.33 -8.31 6.29
C SER A 96 -11.00 -8.85 5.02
N GLY A 97 -11.27 -7.99 4.03
CA GLY A 97 -11.95 -8.38 2.79
C GLY A 97 -11.00 -8.59 1.61
N TYR A 98 -11.47 -9.38 0.65
CA TYR A 98 -10.81 -9.62 -0.63
C TYR A 98 -11.36 -8.68 -1.70
N PHE A 99 -10.52 -8.32 -2.66
CA PHE A 99 -10.91 -7.48 -3.79
C PHE A 99 -11.01 -8.31 -5.06
N SER A 100 -12.15 -8.18 -5.74
CA SER A 100 -12.31 -8.72 -7.09
C SER A 100 -11.46 -7.93 -8.07
N TYR A 101 -10.94 -8.60 -9.09
CA TYR A 101 -10.15 -7.95 -10.13
C TYR A 101 -10.40 -8.57 -11.51
N SER A 102 -10.08 -7.80 -12.54
CA SER A 102 -10.02 -8.27 -13.92
C SER A 102 -8.63 -8.05 -14.51
N LYS A 103 -8.21 -8.96 -15.38
CA LYS A 103 -6.93 -8.88 -16.08
C LYS A 103 -7.07 -7.92 -17.26
N VAL A 104 -6.09 -7.04 -17.42
CA VAL A 104 -6.00 -6.15 -18.57
C VAL A 104 -4.88 -6.65 -19.50
N GLN A 105 -5.15 -6.69 -20.80
CA GLN A 105 -4.18 -7.05 -21.83
C GLN A 105 -3.62 -5.75 -22.45
N PRO A 106 -2.30 -5.65 -22.73
CA PRO A 106 -1.28 -6.69 -22.64
C PRO A 106 -0.69 -6.90 -21.23
N SER A 107 -0.78 -5.93 -20.33
CA SER A 107 -0.37 -6.01 -18.92
C SER A 107 -1.30 -5.15 -18.05
N GLY A 108 -1.42 -5.51 -16.77
CA GLY A 108 -2.18 -4.73 -15.80
C GLY A 108 -3.33 -5.49 -15.15
N ILE A 109 -3.81 -4.91 -14.05
CA ILE A 109 -4.91 -5.42 -13.26
C ILE A 109 -5.85 -4.25 -12.97
N ASN A 110 -7.15 -4.49 -13.15
CA ASN A 110 -8.18 -3.58 -12.69
C ASN A 110 -8.85 -4.16 -11.46
N ILE A 111 -8.67 -3.52 -10.31
CA ILE A 111 -9.17 -3.96 -9.00
C ILE A 111 -10.48 -3.23 -8.74
N THR A 112 -11.57 -3.96 -8.54
CA THR A 112 -12.88 -3.39 -8.19
C THR A 112 -12.90 -3.04 -6.71
N LEU A 113 -13.18 -1.78 -6.39
CA LEU A 113 -13.28 -1.29 -5.03
C LEU A 113 -14.75 -1.32 -4.58
N PRO A 114 -15.11 -2.17 -3.59
CA PRO A 114 -16.44 -2.15 -3.02
C PRO A 114 -16.64 -0.86 -2.20
N VAL A 115 -17.89 -0.56 -1.88
CA VAL A 115 -18.20 0.50 -0.91
C VAL A 115 -17.75 0.02 0.48
N ILE A 116 -16.66 0.59 0.99
CA ILE A 116 -16.12 0.29 2.32
C ILE A 116 -16.67 1.34 3.29
N SER A 117 -17.30 0.90 4.38
CA SER A 117 -17.72 1.80 5.46
C SER A 117 -16.51 2.47 6.10
N PHE A 118 -16.63 3.75 6.46
CA PHE A 118 -15.53 4.53 7.07
C PHE A 118 -14.87 3.81 8.26
N SER A 119 -15.66 3.17 9.12
CA SER A 119 -15.18 2.42 10.30
C SER A 119 -14.32 1.19 9.96
N LYS A 120 -14.36 0.72 8.71
CA LYS A 120 -13.60 -0.43 8.21
C LYS A 120 -12.40 -0.03 7.34
N ILE A 121 -12.26 1.26 7.03
CA ILE A 121 -11.12 1.75 6.27
C ILE A 121 -9.90 1.79 7.23
N PRO A 122 -8.79 1.13 6.88
CA PRO A 122 -7.67 0.94 7.81
C PRO A 122 -6.84 2.22 8.03
N SER A 123 -6.89 3.16 7.09
CA SER A 123 -6.05 4.35 7.07
C SER A 123 -6.71 5.47 6.26
N THR A 124 -6.41 6.72 6.60
CA THR A 124 -6.92 7.90 5.90
C THR A 124 -5.90 8.55 4.97
N ASP A 125 -4.61 8.29 5.16
CA ASP A 125 -3.53 9.02 4.48
C ASP A 125 -2.92 8.24 3.30
N ALA A 126 -2.81 6.92 3.43
CA ALA A 126 -2.32 6.03 2.37
C ALA A 126 -2.83 4.61 2.58
N TRP A 127 -3.00 3.86 1.50
CA TRP A 127 -3.56 2.51 1.51
C TRP A 127 -2.62 1.53 0.85
N VAL A 128 -2.52 0.31 1.40
CA VAL A 128 -1.60 -0.70 0.88
C VAL A 128 -2.37 -1.94 0.45
N PHE A 129 -2.35 -2.21 -0.86
CA PHE A 129 -2.88 -3.45 -1.42
C PHE A 129 -1.78 -4.50 -1.48
N LYS A 130 -2.06 -5.68 -0.95
CA LYS A 130 -1.19 -6.86 -1.00
C LYS A 130 -1.67 -7.77 -2.13
N LEU A 131 -0.81 -7.93 -3.13
CA LEU A 131 -0.99 -8.82 -4.26
C LEU A 131 -0.11 -10.06 -4.06
N THR A 132 -0.72 -11.23 -4.19
CA THR A 132 -0.06 -12.54 -4.04
C THR A 132 -0.16 -13.32 -5.34
N ASP A 133 0.78 -14.26 -5.55
CA ASP A 133 0.80 -15.15 -6.71
C ASP A 133 0.70 -14.41 -8.05
N LEU A 134 1.39 -13.28 -8.19
CA LEU A 134 1.50 -12.58 -9.47
C LEU A 134 2.33 -13.40 -10.46
N LYS A 135 2.04 -13.24 -11.75
CA LYS A 135 2.86 -13.80 -12.83
C LYS A 135 4.11 -12.91 -12.96
N ILE A 136 5.25 -13.43 -12.51
CA ILE A 136 6.57 -12.78 -12.63
C ILE A 136 7.20 -13.14 -13.97
#